data_AF-A0A447JL23-F1
#
_entry.id   AF-A0A447JL23-F1
#
_cell.length_a   1.000
_cell.length_b   1.000
_cell.length_c   1.000
_cell.angle_alpha   90.00
_cell.angle_beta   90.00
_cell.angle_gamma   90.00
#
_symmetry.space_group_name_H-M   'P 1'
#
loop_
_entity.id
_entity.type
_entity.pdbx_description
1 polymer ?
#
loop_
_entity_poly.entity_id
_entity_poly.type
_entity_poly.pdbx_seq_one_letter_code
_entity_poly.pdbx_strand_id
1 'polypeptide(L)' 'MLDIVELSRLQFALTAMYHFLFVPLTLGMAFLLAIMETVYVLSGKQIYKDMTKFWGKLFWYQLCLWVWLPV' A
#
# COMPACT_ATOMS: atom_id res chain seq x y z
N MET A 1 18.79 22.61 -23.09
CA MET A 1 17.42 22.06 -23.10
C MET A 1 17.55 20.60 -22.74
N LEU A 2 16.70 20.08 -21.85
CA LEU A 2 16.60 18.63 -21.69
C LEU A 2 16.02 18.05 -22.98
N ASP A 3 16.66 17.03 -23.52
CA ASP A 3 16.19 16.38 -24.74
C ASP A 3 14.99 15.46 -24.41
N ILE A 4 14.17 15.12 -25.42
CA ILE A 4 12.96 14.30 -25.23
C ILE A 4 13.28 12.98 -24.53
N VAL A 5 14.44 12.40 -24.85
CA VAL A 5 14.93 11.15 -24.29
C VAL A 5 15.26 11.27 -22.80
N GLU A 6 15.82 12.40 -22.37
CA GLU A 6 16.13 12.64 -20.95
C GLU A 6 14.86 12.85 -20.14
N LEU A 7 13.88 13.56 -20.71
CA LEU A 7 12.58 13.79 -20.09
C LEU A 7 11.78 12.49 -19.94
N SER A 8 11.79 11.63 -20.97
CA SER A 8 11.15 10.31 -20.90
C SER A 8 11.80 9.40 -19.84
N ARG A 9 13.13 9.43 -19.69
CA ARG A 9 13.82 8.68 -18.63
C ARG A 9 13.45 9.20 -17.24
N LEU A 10 13.37 10.52 -17.07
CA LEU A 10 12.98 11.13 -15.80
C LEU A 10 11.54 10.77 -15.44
N GLN A 11 10.60 10.86 -16.39
CA GLN A 11 9.22 10.44 -16.19
C GLN A 11 9.15 8.98 -15.73
N PHE A 12 9.82 8.06 -16.43
CA PHE A 12 9.85 6.65 -16.05
C PHE A 12 10.48 6.44 -14.67
N ALA A 13 11.59 7.12 -14.36
CA ALA A 13 12.28 7.00 -13.08
C ALA A 13 11.37 7.46 -11.92
N LEU A 14 10.69 8.60 -12.07
CA LEU A 14 9.76 9.10 -11.06
C LEU A 14 8.62 8.12 -10.83
N THR A 15 8.01 7.65 -11.91
CA THR A 15 6.93 6.66 -11.88
C THR A 15 7.35 5.35 -11.20
N ALA A 16 8.53 4.82 -11.53
CA ALA A 16 9.07 3.62 -10.91
C ALA A 16 9.41 3.81 -9.42
N MET A 17 9.94 4.98 -9.03
CA MET A 17 10.21 5.31 -7.63
C MET A 17 8.92 5.36 -6.80
N TYR A 18 7.86 6.01 -7.29
CA TYR A 18 6.56 6.01 -6.63
C TYR A 18 6.00 4.58 -6.50
N HIS A 19 6.11 3.76 -7.55
CA HIS A 19 5.66 2.37 -7.53
C HIS A 19 6.32 1.55 -6.43
N PHE A 20 7.65 1.67 -6.32
CA PHE A 20 8.41 0.90 -5.34
C PHE A 20 8.18 1.33 -3.89
N LEU A 21 7.59 2.49 -3.63
CA LEU A 21 7.20 2.91 -2.28
C LEU A 21 5.87 2.27 -1.85
N PHE A 22 4.88 2.21 -2.74
CA PHE A 22 3.53 1.76 -2.40
C PHE A 22 3.34 0.24 -2.48
N VAL A 23 4.04 -0.46 -3.37
CA VAL A 23 3.94 -1.92 -3.51
C VAL A 23 4.39 -2.71 -2.27
N PRO A 24 5.61 -2.53 -1.73
CA PRO A 24 6.02 -3.28 -0.55
C PRO A 24 5.20 -2.91 0.69
N LEU A 25 4.75 -1.65 0.78
CA LEU A 25 3.93 -1.17 1.88
C LEU A 25 2.53 -1.81 1.87
N THR A 26 1.88 -1.90 0.71
CA THR A 26 0.58 -2.58 0.57
C THR A 26 0.70 -4.08 0.82
N LEU A 27 1.76 -4.72 0.30
CA LEU A 27 2.00 -6.14 0.56
C LEU A 27 2.24 -6.42 2.05
N GLY A 28 3.07 -5.62 2.72
CA GLY A 28 3.32 -5.76 4.16
C GLY A 28 2.07 -5.53 5.02
N MET A 29 1.28 -4.50 4.70
CA MET A 29 0.02 -4.23 5.39
C MET A 29 -1.01 -5.34 5.22
N ALA A 30 -1.10 -5.96 4.04
CA ALA A 30 -2.01 -7.09 3.81
C ALA A 30 -1.67 -8.28 4.72
N PHE A 31 -0.37 -8.62 4.87
CA PHE A 31 0.06 -9.65 5.80
C PHE A 31 -0.22 -9.29 7.27
N LEU A 32 0.04 -8.05 7.67
CA LEU A 32 -0.26 -7.59 9.04
C LEU A 32 -1.75 -7.69 9.37
N LEU A 33 -2.62 -7.30 8.44
CA LEU A 33 -4.07 -7.41 8.61
C LEU A 33 -4.53 -8.87 8.71
N ALA A 34 -3.99 -9.74 7.85
CA ALA A 34 -4.29 -11.17 7.90
C ALA A 34 -3.87 -11.79 9.26
N ILE A 35 -2.71 -11.41 9.79
CA ILE A 35 -2.24 -11.85 11.11
C ILE A 35 -3.16 -11.32 12.22
N MET A 36 -3.50 -10.03 12.21
CA MET A 36 -4.36 -9.44 13.24
C MET A 36 -5.77 -10.06 13.24
N GLU A 37 -6.35 -10.32 12.06
CA GLU A 37 -7.64 -11.00 11.95
C GLU A 37 -7.54 -12.46 12.41
N THR A 38 -6.46 -13.17 12.07
CA THR A 38 -6.22 -14.54 12.54
C THR A 38 -6.12 -14.58 14.07
N VAL A 39 -5.39 -13.64 14.68
CA VAL A 39 -5.28 -13.53 16.14
C VAL A 39 -6.63 -13.17 16.78
N TYR A 40 -7.46 -12.36 16.13
CA TYR A 40 -8.83 -12.09 16.59
C TYR A 40 -9.67 -13.36 16.63
N VAL A 41 -9.68 -14.15 15.54
CA VAL A 41 -10.44 -15.42 15.46
C VAL A 41 -9.98 -16.42 16.52
N LEU A 42 -8.67 -16.50 16.79
CA LEU A 42 -8.12 -17.43 17.78
C LEU A 42 -8.31 -16.96 19.23
N SER A 43 -8.19 -15.67 19.52
CA SER A 43 -8.22 -15.14 20.89
C SER A 43 -9.59 -14.65 21.35
N GLY A 44 -10.50 -14.35 20.42
CA GLY A 44 -11.81 -13.74 20.70
C GLY A 44 -11.75 -12.32 21.26
N LYS A 45 -10.57 -11.70 21.38
CA LYS A 45 -10.44 -10.37 21.98
C LYS A 45 -10.81 -9.28 20.99
N GLN A 46 -11.83 -8.50 21.34
CA GLN A 46 -12.38 -7.42 20.50
C GLN A 46 -11.34 -6.40 20.04
N ILE A 47 -10.29 -6.14 20.83
CA ILE A 47 -9.21 -5.20 20.50
C ILE A 47 -8.56 -5.50 19.15
N TYR A 48 -8.33 -6.77 18.80
CA TYR A 48 -7.70 -7.14 17.53
C TYR A 48 -8.61 -6.89 16.33
N LYS A 49 -9.93 -7.00 16.51
CA LYS A 49 -10.91 -6.65 15.49
C LYS A 49 -10.91 -5.15 15.20
N ASP A 50 -10.85 -4.34 16.24
CA ASP A 50 -10.85 -2.88 16.12
C ASP A 50 -9.55 -2.39 15.49
N MET A 51 -8.41 -3.01 15.85
CA MET A 51 -7.13 -2.79 15.18
C MET A 51 -7.20 -3.16 13.69
N THR A 52 -7.70 -4.34 13.35
CA THR A 52 -7.81 -4.78 11.95
C THR A 52 -8.70 -3.85 11.12
N LYS A 53 -9.81 -3.35 11.68
CA LYS A 53 -10.66 -2.37 11.02
C LYS A 53 -9.98 -1.02 10.81
N PHE A 54 -9.25 -0.52 11.81
CA PHE A 54 -8.52 0.75 11.72
C PHE A 54 -7.44 0.67 10.64
N TRP A 55 -6.56 -0.32 10.73
CA TRP A 55 -5.48 -0.53 9.76
C TRP A 55 -6.02 -0.91 8.38
N GLY A 56 -7.12 -1.66 8.31
CA GLY A 56 -7.79 -2.04 7.07
C GLY A 56 -8.37 -0.84 6.32
N LYS A 57 -8.89 0.15 7.05
CA LYS A 57 -9.34 1.42 6.45
C LYS A 57 -8.17 2.20 5.85
N LEU A 58 -7.04 2.29 6.56
CA LEU A 58 -5.83 2.93 6.04
C LEU A 58 -5.28 2.21 4.79
N PHE A 59 -5.23 0.88 4.83
CA PHE A 59 -4.85 0.04 3.71
C PHE A 59 -5.72 0.29 2.48
N TRP A 60 -7.05 0.40 2.67
CA TRP A 60 -7.97 0.68 1.58
C TRP A 60 -7.71 2.04 0.91
N TYR A 61 -7.51 3.11 1.69
CA TYR A 61 -7.19 4.43 1.12
C TYR A 61 -5.89 4.42 0.31
N GLN A 62 -4.86 3.76 0.84
CA GLN A 62 -3.59 3.63 0.16
C GLN A 62 -3.69 2.80 -1.12
N LEU A 63 -4.45 1.70 -1.08
CA LEU A 63 -4.70 0.86 -2.25
C LEU A 63 -5.48 1.61 -3.33
N CYS A 64 -6.51 2.38 -2.96
CA CYS A 64 -7.25 3.21 -3.90
C CYS A 64 -6.36 4.24 -4.58
N LEU A 65 -5.56 5.00 -3.82
CA LEU A 65 -4.62 5.97 -4.39
C LEU A 65 -3.63 5.30 -5.35
N TRP A 66 -3.11 4.15 -4.94
CA TRP A 66 -2.16 3.38 -5.72
C TRP A 66 -2.73 2.91 -7.07
N VAL A 67 -3.94 2.34 -7.06
CA VAL A 67 -4.57 1.82 -8.28
C VAL A 67 -5.06 2.93 -9.20
N TRP A 68 -5.41 4.10 -8.65
CA TRP A 68 -5.88 5.25 -9.40
C TRP A 68 -4.75 6.06 -10.03
N LEU A 69 -3.53 5.96 -9.50
CA LEU A 69 -2.41 6.68 -10.07
C LEU A 69 -2.17 6.12 -11.48
N PRO A 70 -2.28 6.94 -12.55
CA PRO A 70 -1.90 6.53 -13.88
C PRO A 70 -0.37 6.51 -13.90
N VAL A 71 0.18 5.37 -13.51
CA VAL A 71 1.58 4.98 -13.66
C VAL A 71 1.85 4.76 -15.15
#